data_AF-R7MTK6-F1
#
_entry.id   AF-R7MTK6-F1
#
_cell.length_a   1.000
_cell.length_b   1.000
_cell.length_c   1.000
_cell.angle_alpha   90.00
_cell.angle_beta   90.00
_cell.angle_gamma   90.00
#
_symmetry.space_group_name_H-M   'P 1'
#
loop_
_entity.id
_entity.type
_entity.pdbx_description
1 polymer ?
#
loop_
_entity_poly.entity_id
_entity_poly.type
_entity_poly.pdbx_seq_one_letter_code
_entity_poly.pdbx_strand_id
1 'polypeptide(L)'
;MTHIPNTHGGGAKTNKNGLRFEQTTSLKDALQYHNFILNPISSNRKSIGYEVYNEQKLIGYSVPKHALYSCFLAPRGIDYRQYNSKQWLPDECFINEITKTAFIIEKKFQSSSGSVDEKLPSCHFKKREYEKLFFPLGYPVVFIYVFNDWFQHSMYRDTLQYIEDMGCYYFFNEIPLTVFTKL
;
A
#
# COMPACT_ATOMS: atom_id res chain seq x y z
N MET A 1 1.72 -14.74 21.03
CA MET A 1 0.37 -14.25 20.65
C MET A 1 0.47 -12.75 20.50
N THR A 2 0.73 -12.27 19.29
CA THR A 2 0.87 -10.84 18.98
C THR A 2 -0.51 -10.26 18.73
N HIS A 3 -0.86 -9.25 19.51
CA HIS A 3 -2.15 -8.57 19.48
C HIS A 3 -2.35 -7.89 18.12
N ILE A 4 -3.24 -8.44 17.29
CA ILE A 4 -3.70 -7.81 16.05
C ILE A 4 -4.48 -6.55 16.46
N PRO A 5 -4.09 -5.33 16.05
CA PRO A 5 -4.91 -4.15 16.29
C PRO A 5 -6.21 -4.28 15.51
N ASN A 6 -7.34 -3.87 16.10
CA ASN A 6 -8.68 -3.94 15.50
C ASN A 6 -8.69 -3.54 14.02
N THR A 7 -9.01 -4.49 13.14
CA THR A 7 -9.20 -4.33 11.69
C THR A 7 -10.61 -3.84 11.32
N HIS A 8 -11.49 -3.69 12.31
CA HIS A 8 -12.89 -3.33 12.11
C HIS A 8 -13.05 -1.82 12.36
N GLY A 9 -13.34 -1.09 11.28
CA GLY A 9 -13.32 0.37 11.19
C GLY A 9 -13.95 1.09 12.38
N GLY A 10 -13.13 1.92 13.04
CA GLY A 10 -13.63 2.95 13.95
C GLY A 10 -14.17 4.11 13.12
N GLY A 11 -15.44 4.44 13.33
CA GLY A 11 -16.14 5.52 12.64
C GLY A 11 -15.49 6.90 12.79
N ALA A 12 -16.18 7.92 12.29
CA ALA A 12 -15.78 9.33 12.12
C ALA A 12 -15.10 10.08 13.29
N LYS A 13 -14.78 9.41 14.40
CA LYS A 13 -13.89 9.89 15.45
C LYS A 13 -12.88 8.79 15.81
N THR A 14 -11.59 9.10 15.60
CA THR A 14 -10.39 8.69 16.37
C THR A 14 -9.32 7.93 15.57
N ASN A 15 -8.51 8.65 14.79
CA ASN A 15 -7.04 8.48 14.74
C ASN A 15 -6.40 9.82 14.37
N LYS A 16 -5.92 10.58 15.35
CA LYS A 16 -5.16 11.82 15.06
C LYS A 16 -3.81 11.56 14.35
N ASN A 17 -3.43 10.29 14.18
CA ASN A 17 -2.10 9.84 13.75
C ASN A 17 -2.14 8.91 12.51
N GLY A 18 -3.21 8.90 11.71
CA GLY A 18 -3.31 8.08 10.50
C GLY A 18 -3.08 8.85 9.21
N LEU A 19 -2.50 8.21 8.19
CA LEU A 19 -2.38 8.75 6.84
C LEU A 19 -3.75 8.69 6.16
N ARG A 20 -4.35 9.86 5.88
CA ARG A 20 -5.62 9.95 5.16
C ARG A 20 -5.41 9.77 3.67
N PHE A 21 -6.21 8.91 3.04
CA PHE A 21 -6.22 8.67 1.61
C PHE A 21 -7.62 8.89 1.08
N GLU A 22 -7.83 9.99 0.37
CA GLU A 22 -9.02 10.18 -0.44
C GLU A 22 -8.76 9.67 -1.87
N GLN A 23 -9.81 9.60 -2.70
CA GLN A 23 -9.69 9.16 -4.10
C GLN A 23 -8.57 9.92 -4.86
N THR A 24 -8.34 11.19 -4.51
CA THR A 24 -7.36 12.07 -5.13
C THR A 24 -6.07 12.24 -4.31
N THR A 25 -6.06 11.91 -3.02
CA THR A 25 -4.88 12.11 -2.16
C THR A 25 -3.83 11.03 -2.42
N SER A 26 -2.60 11.44 -2.70
CA SER A 26 -1.48 10.52 -2.86
C SER A 26 -0.84 10.16 -1.52
N LEU A 27 -0.12 9.03 -1.45
CA LEU A 27 0.70 8.69 -0.27
C LEU A 27 1.72 9.79 0.05
N LYS A 28 2.28 10.40 -1.00
CA LYS A 28 3.20 11.54 -0.87
C LYS A 28 2.55 12.68 -0.09
N ASP A 29 1.36 13.12 -0.47
CA ASP A 29 0.69 14.24 0.20
C ASP A 29 0.37 13.90 1.66
N ALA A 30 -0.05 12.65 1.92
CA ALA A 30 -0.29 12.17 3.27
C ALA A 30 1.00 12.17 4.12
N LEU A 31 2.12 11.67 3.59
CA LEU A 31 3.41 11.70 4.29
C LEU A 31 3.87 13.13 4.59
N GLN A 32 3.71 14.06 3.64
CA GLN A 32 4.04 15.47 3.85
C GLN A 32 3.17 16.12 4.94
N TYR A 33 1.87 15.79 4.97
CA TYR A 33 0.96 16.26 6.02
C TYR A 33 1.41 15.80 7.42
N HIS A 34 2.05 14.64 7.51
CA HIS A 34 2.64 14.13 8.76
C HIS A 34 4.11 14.53 8.98
N ASN A 35 4.58 15.58 8.30
CA ASN A 35 5.92 16.17 8.46
C ASN A 35 7.09 15.24 8.08
N PHE A 36 6.86 14.21 7.27
CA PHE A 36 7.96 13.47 6.65
C PHE A 36 8.62 14.32 5.56
N ILE A 37 9.94 14.27 5.50
CA ILE A 37 10.72 14.94 4.46
C ILE A 37 10.79 14.01 3.26
N LEU A 38 10.38 14.51 2.08
CA LEU A 38 10.34 13.74 0.84
C LEU A 38 11.36 14.28 -0.16
N ASN A 39 12.38 13.49 -0.45
CA ASN A 39 13.37 13.81 -1.47
C ASN A 39 13.01 13.07 -2.76
N PRO A 40 12.70 13.79 -3.86
CA PRO A 40 12.29 13.15 -5.11
C PRO A 40 13.42 12.31 -5.69
N ILE A 41 13.09 11.09 -6.08
CA ILE A 41 13.95 10.19 -6.83
C ILE A 41 13.29 9.85 -8.16
N SER A 42 14.09 9.82 -9.22
CA SER A 42 13.58 9.51 -10.55
C SER A 42 14.68 8.90 -11.39
N SER A 43 14.36 7.82 -12.10
CA SER A 43 15.23 7.23 -13.13
C SER A 43 14.83 7.63 -14.54
N ASN A 44 13.70 8.32 -14.73
CA ASN A 44 13.27 8.88 -16.01
C ASN A 44 12.20 9.97 -15.80
N ARG A 45 12.04 10.89 -16.76
CA ARG A 45 11.11 12.04 -16.66
C ARG A 45 9.63 11.68 -16.44
N LYS A 46 9.20 10.41 -16.54
CA LYS A 46 7.78 10.00 -16.47
C LYS A 46 7.39 9.36 -15.14
N SER A 47 8.33 9.02 -14.26
CA SER A 47 8.02 8.36 -12.99
C SER A 47 8.89 8.93 -11.88
N ILE A 48 8.21 9.46 -10.86
CA ILE A 48 8.84 10.06 -9.67
C ILE A 48 8.43 9.22 -8.47
N GLY A 49 9.44 8.74 -7.75
CA GLY A 49 9.31 8.24 -6.38
C GLY A 49 9.91 9.24 -5.40
N TYR A 50 9.88 8.89 -4.13
CA TYR A 50 10.48 9.70 -3.07
C TYR A 50 11.25 8.81 -2.11
N GLU A 51 12.45 9.23 -1.73
CA GLU A 51 13.01 8.83 -0.46
C GLU A 51 12.26 9.56 0.66
N VAL A 52 11.93 8.82 1.71
CA VAL A 52 11.11 9.28 2.82
C VAL A 52 11.98 9.32 4.06
N TYR A 53 12.10 10.50 4.66
CA TYR A 53 12.90 10.73 5.85
C TYR A 53 12.01 11.16 7.02
N ASN A 54 12.33 10.63 8.20
CA ASN A 54 11.89 11.21 9.46
C ASN A 54 13.08 11.97 10.04
N GLU A 55 12.98 13.30 10.07
CA GLU A 55 14.12 14.19 10.34
C GLU A 55 15.30 13.88 9.41
N GLN A 56 16.47 13.47 9.92
CA GLN A 56 17.61 13.09 9.08
C GLN A 56 17.68 11.59 8.78
N LYS A 57 16.77 10.76 9.29
CA LYS A 57 16.81 9.31 9.14
C LYS A 57 15.98 8.87 7.93
N LEU A 58 16.62 8.22 6.95
CA LEU A 58 15.91 7.52 5.88
C LEU A 58 15.07 6.40 6.49
N ILE A 59 13.75 6.50 6.34
CA ILE A 59 12.81 5.47 6.82
C ILE A 59 12.34 4.56 5.70
N GLY A 60 12.41 5.00 4.45
CA GLY A 60 11.87 4.23 3.35
C GLY A 60 11.73 4.96 2.02
N TYR A 61 10.91 4.41 1.15
CA TYR A 61 10.61 4.91 -0.18
C TYR A 61 9.11 4.94 -0.45
N SER A 62 8.61 6.02 -1.04
CA SER A 62 7.26 6.11 -1.59
C SER A 62 7.33 6.05 -3.12
N VAL A 63 6.93 4.92 -3.70
CA VAL A 63 7.20 4.59 -5.11
C VAL A 63 5.92 4.08 -5.82
N PRO A 64 4.96 4.96 -6.14
CA PRO A 64 3.69 4.56 -6.76
C PRO A 64 3.87 4.10 -8.21
N LYS A 65 2.92 3.29 -8.72
CA LYS A 65 2.81 2.94 -10.14
C LYS A 65 4.13 2.44 -10.74
N HIS A 66 4.61 3.10 -11.79
CA HIS A 66 5.85 2.76 -12.48
C HIS A 66 7.11 3.12 -11.66
N ALA A 67 7.01 4.02 -10.68
CA ALA A 67 8.14 4.40 -9.84
C ALA A 67 8.64 3.22 -8.98
N LEU A 68 7.77 2.28 -8.59
CA LEU A 68 8.18 1.03 -7.94
C LEU A 68 9.27 0.32 -8.77
N TYR A 69 9.02 0.21 -10.06
CA TYR A 69 9.92 -0.50 -10.97
C TYR A 69 11.16 0.33 -11.28
N SER A 70 10.96 1.57 -11.69
CA SER A 70 12.03 2.38 -12.22
C SER A 70 12.94 2.95 -11.13
N CYS A 71 12.42 3.23 -9.94
CA CYS A 71 13.16 3.91 -8.86
C CYS A 71 13.60 2.95 -7.75
N PHE A 72 12.96 1.79 -7.58
CA PHE A 72 13.29 0.86 -6.50
C PHE A 72 13.79 -0.49 -7.00
N LEU A 73 13.00 -1.22 -7.81
CA LEU A 73 13.30 -2.59 -8.23
C LEU A 73 14.44 -2.69 -9.25
N ALA A 74 14.38 -1.94 -10.36
CA ALA A 74 15.39 -2.01 -11.42
C ALA A 74 16.79 -1.59 -10.95
N PRO A 75 16.97 -0.52 -10.14
CA PRO A 75 18.26 -0.20 -9.54
C PRO A 75 18.83 -1.30 -8.63
N ARG A 76 17.98 -2.21 -8.16
CA ARG A 76 18.35 -3.38 -7.34
C ARG A 76 18.42 -4.67 -8.15
N GLY A 77 18.49 -4.58 -9.48
CA GLY A 77 18.66 -5.72 -10.38
C GLY A 77 17.39 -6.53 -10.64
N ILE A 78 16.22 -6.05 -10.20
CA ILE A 78 14.95 -6.76 -10.42
C ILE A 78 14.31 -6.29 -11.73
N ASP A 79 14.31 -7.17 -12.72
CA ASP A 79 13.50 -7.06 -13.94
C ASP A 79 12.23 -7.90 -13.78
N TYR A 80 11.07 -7.25 -13.70
CA TYR A 80 9.80 -7.92 -13.43
C TYR A 80 9.48 -9.04 -14.43
N ARG A 81 9.97 -8.95 -15.67
CA ARG A 81 9.70 -9.94 -16.73
C ARG A 81 10.28 -11.31 -16.42
N GLN A 82 11.23 -11.38 -15.50
CA GLN A 82 11.80 -12.64 -15.02
C GLN A 82 10.92 -13.33 -13.96
N TYR A 83 9.95 -12.62 -13.37
CA TYR A 83 9.14 -13.08 -12.24
C TYR A 83 7.64 -13.14 -12.55
N ASN A 84 7.15 -12.21 -13.39
CA ASN A 84 5.73 -12.06 -13.72
C ASN A 84 5.55 -11.91 -15.23
N SER A 85 4.43 -12.43 -15.74
CA SER A 85 4.01 -12.27 -17.14
C SER A 85 3.42 -10.89 -17.44
N LYS A 86 3.11 -10.10 -16.39
CA LYS A 86 2.52 -8.77 -16.47
C LYS A 86 3.15 -7.84 -15.44
N GLN A 87 3.31 -6.58 -15.81
CA GLN A 87 3.69 -5.52 -14.87
C GLN A 87 2.48 -5.08 -14.04
N TRP A 88 2.55 -5.26 -12.72
CA TRP A 88 1.50 -4.88 -11.79
C TRP A 88 1.78 -3.49 -11.19
N LEU A 89 0.92 -2.51 -11.46
CA LEU A 89 1.14 -1.13 -11.05
C LEU A 89 0.29 -0.80 -9.81
N PRO A 90 0.89 -0.73 -8.61
CA PRO A 90 0.13 -0.43 -7.40
C PRO A 90 -0.35 1.02 -7.42
N ASP A 91 -1.43 1.35 -6.71
CA ASP A 91 -1.83 2.75 -6.55
C ASP A 91 -0.75 3.51 -5.78
N GLU A 92 -0.34 2.96 -4.64
CA GLU A 92 0.80 3.43 -3.86
C GLU A 92 1.66 2.25 -3.44
N CYS A 93 2.95 2.49 -3.21
CA CYS A 93 3.84 1.51 -2.62
C CYS A 93 4.77 2.22 -1.64
N PHE A 94 4.79 1.75 -0.40
CA PHE A 94 5.74 2.21 0.60
C PHE A 94 6.72 1.07 0.91
N ILE A 95 8.01 1.32 0.72
CA ILE A 95 9.06 0.40 1.17
C ILE A 95 9.59 0.92 2.48
N ASN A 96 9.46 0.16 3.55
CA ASN A 96 10.07 0.49 4.82
C ASN A 96 11.48 -0.11 4.90
N GLU A 97 12.50 0.72 5.03
CA GLU A 97 13.90 0.29 5.11
C GLU A 97 14.31 -0.15 6.53
N ILE A 98 13.54 0.21 7.55
CA ILE A 98 13.73 -0.19 8.95
C ILE A 98 13.22 -1.62 9.16
N THR A 99 11.96 -1.90 8.80
CA THR A 99 11.34 -3.23 8.96
C THR A 99 11.58 -4.14 7.76
N LYS A 100 12.23 -3.63 6.71
CA LYS A 100 12.43 -4.33 5.44
C LYS A 100 11.13 -4.88 4.85
N THR A 101 10.04 -4.13 4.95
CA THR A 101 8.72 -4.55 4.47
C THR A 101 8.25 -3.70 3.29
N ALA A 102 7.72 -4.35 2.26
CA ALA A 102 7.09 -3.70 1.12
C ALA A 102 5.57 -3.66 1.31
N PHE A 103 5.03 -2.46 1.48
CA PHE A 103 3.60 -2.22 1.58
C PHE A 103 3.04 -1.85 0.21
N ILE A 104 2.19 -2.72 -0.33
CA ILE A 104 1.44 -2.51 -1.56
C ILE A 104 0.06 -2.00 -1.18
N ILE A 105 -0.30 -0.81 -1.65
CA ILE A 105 -1.55 -0.16 -1.27
C ILE A 105 -2.39 0.05 -2.52
N GLU A 106 -3.62 -0.43 -2.48
CA GLU A 106 -4.60 -0.27 -3.55
C GLU A 106 -5.83 0.48 -3.03
N LYS A 107 -6.12 1.59 -3.69
CA LYS A 107 -7.24 2.46 -3.40
C LYS A 107 -8.48 1.92 -4.11
N LYS A 108 -9.60 1.87 -3.41
CA LYS A 108 -10.89 1.38 -3.91
C LYS A 108 -11.97 2.33 -3.41
N PHE A 109 -12.49 3.14 -4.33
CA PHE A 109 -13.49 4.16 -4.07
C PHE A 109 -14.68 3.91 -4.98
N GLN A 110 -15.87 3.79 -4.40
CA GLN A 110 -17.13 3.61 -5.15
C GLN A 110 -18.25 4.43 -4.52
N SER A 111 -19.23 4.80 -5.32
CA SER A 111 -20.50 5.41 -4.90
C SER A 111 -21.73 4.62 -5.39
N SER A 112 -21.50 3.56 -6.17
CA SER A 112 -22.51 2.64 -6.68
C SER A 112 -21.87 1.28 -6.99
N SER A 113 -22.69 0.24 -7.06
CA SER A 113 -22.26 -1.11 -7.48
C SER A 113 -21.68 -1.08 -8.90
N GLY A 114 -20.65 -1.88 -9.15
CA GLY A 114 -20.04 -1.95 -10.48
C GLY A 114 -18.89 -2.94 -10.57
N SER A 115 -18.10 -2.82 -11.64
CA SER A 115 -17.02 -3.78 -11.98
C SER A 115 -15.87 -3.88 -10.96
N VAL A 116 -15.89 -3.09 -9.89
CA VAL A 116 -14.89 -3.15 -8.82
C VAL A 116 -15.24 -4.24 -7.82
N ASP A 117 -16.54 -4.47 -7.56
CA ASP A 117 -17.06 -5.49 -6.64
C ASP A 117 -16.49 -6.88 -6.98
N GLU A 118 -16.47 -7.24 -8.28
CA GLU A 118 -15.94 -8.52 -8.79
C GLU A 118 -14.42 -8.68 -8.61
N LYS A 119 -13.69 -7.57 -8.45
CA LYS A 119 -12.22 -7.56 -8.40
C LYS A 119 -11.66 -7.61 -7.00
N LEU A 120 -12.46 -7.35 -5.96
CA LEU A 120 -12.01 -7.34 -4.56
C LEU A 120 -11.34 -8.65 -4.14
N PRO A 121 -11.82 -9.86 -4.54
CA PRO A 121 -11.16 -11.10 -4.18
C PRO A 121 -9.77 -11.31 -4.84
N SER A 122 -9.39 -10.49 -5.83
CA SER A 122 -8.11 -10.63 -6.54
C SER A 122 -6.87 -10.18 -5.74
N CYS A 123 -7.05 -9.63 -4.53
CA CYS A 123 -5.96 -9.17 -3.68
C CYS A 123 -4.88 -10.25 -3.44
N HIS A 124 -5.30 -11.48 -3.13
CA HIS A 124 -4.39 -12.57 -2.82
C HIS A 124 -3.48 -12.89 -4.01
N PHE A 125 -4.05 -12.95 -5.22
CA PHE A 125 -3.27 -13.17 -6.43
C PHE A 125 -2.26 -12.05 -6.64
N LYS A 126 -2.68 -10.78 -6.55
CA LYS A 126 -1.77 -9.64 -6.67
C LYS A 126 -0.67 -9.65 -5.61
N LYS A 127 -0.99 -9.95 -4.35
CA LYS A 127 -0.02 -10.09 -3.27
C LYS A 127 1.06 -11.09 -3.63
N ARG A 128 0.68 -12.29 -4.09
CA ARG A 128 1.64 -13.33 -4.54
C ARG A 128 2.52 -12.87 -5.69
N GLU A 129 1.97 -12.09 -6.62
CA GLU A 129 2.75 -11.55 -7.73
C GLU A 129 3.82 -10.54 -7.26
N TYR A 130 3.49 -9.69 -6.27
CA TYR A 130 4.47 -8.81 -5.65
C TYR A 130 5.48 -9.57 -4.78
N GLU A 131 5.06 -10.60 -4.05
CA GLU A 131 5.97 -11.44 -3.26
C GLU A 131 7.09 -12.02 -4.12
N LYS A 132 6.80 -12.47 -5.36
CA LYS A 132 7.84 -12.92 -6.30
C LYS A 132 8.88 -11.85 -6.61
N LEU A 133 8.44 -10.58 -6.77
CA LEU A 133 9.34 -9.46 -7.08
C LEU A 133 10.23 -9.07 -5.90
N PHE A 134 9.70 -9.16 -4.68
CA PHE A 134 10.38 -8.74 -3.46
C PHE A 134 11.16 -9.86 -2.76
N PHE A 135 10.86 -11.12 -3.06
CA PHE A 135 11.53 -12.29 -2.49
C PHE A 135 13.06 -12.24 -2.65
N PRO A 136 13.64 -11.93 -3.84
CA PRO A 136 15.10 -11.86 -4.01
C PRO A 136 15.76 -10.73 -3.20
N LEU A 137 14.98 -9.71 -2.82
CA LEU A 137 15.44 -8.57 -2.03
C LEU A 137 15.30 -8.81 -0.52
N GLY A 138 14.64 -9.90 -0.11
CA GLY A 138 14.38 -10.20 1.30
C GLY A 138 13.30 -9.34 1.96
N TYR A 139 12.39 -8.75 1.18
CA TYR A 139 11.29 -7.93 1.70
C TYR A 139 9.99 -8.76 1.80
N PRO A 140 9.43 -9.01 3.00
CA PRO A 140 8.04 -9.40 3.13
C PRO A 140 7.11 -8.38 2.46
N VAL A 141 6.01 -8.88 1.90
CA VAL A 141 4.99 -8.05 1.24
C VAL A 141 3.73 -8.01 2.09
N VAL A 142 3.26 -6.79 2.36
CA VAL A 142 1.97 -6.51 2.97
C VAL A 142 1.08 -5.88 1.92
N PHE A 143 -0.07 -6.49 1.62
CA PHE A 143 -1.04 -5.96 0.67
C PHE A 143 -2.21 -5.33 1.42
N ILE A 144 -2.50 -4.07 1.12
CA ILE A 144 -3.50 -3.25 1.81
C ILE A 144 -4.50 -2.70 0.80
N TYR A 145 -5.78 -2.87 1.06
CA TYR A 145 -6.82 -2.03 0.46
C TYR A 145 -7.12 -0.81 1.30
N VAL A 146 -7.35 0.33 0.64
CA VAL A 146 -8.01 1.48 1.25
C VAL A 146 -9.36 1.65 0.60
N PHE A 147 -10.40 1.44 1.40
CA PHE A 147 -11.79 1.56 1.00
C PHE A 147 -12.38 2.90 1.42
N ASN A 148 -13.39 3.39 0.72
CA ASN A 148 -14.31 4.38 1.28
C ASN A 148 -15.51 3.73 1.96
N ASP A 149 -16.35 4.56 2.58
CA ASP A 149 -17.51 4.12 3.37
C ASP A 149 -18.51 3.26 2.59
N TRP A 150 -18.50 3.32 1.26
CA TRP A 150 -19.33 2.45 0.41
C TRP A 150 -19.14 0.95 0.71
N PHE A 151 -17.90 0.54 0.98
CA PHE A 151 -17.59 -0.86 1.25
C PHE A 151 -17.95 -1.30 2.68
N GLN A 152 -18.51 -0.41 3.51
CA GLN A 152 -19.06 -0.76 4.82
C GLN A 152 -20.46 -1.39 4.71
N HIS A 153 -21.08 -1.36 3.53
CA HIS A 153 -22.35 -2.05 3.32
C HIS A 153 -22.22 -3.55 3.64
N SER A 154 -23.23 -4.09 4.34
CA SER A 154 -23.24 -5.47 4.83
C SER A 154 -23.05 -6.52 3.73
N MET A 155 -23.40 -6.20 2.48
CA MET A 155 -23.18 -7.07 1.32
C MET A 155 -21.70 -7.40 1.08
N TYR A 156 -20.76 -6.59 1.59
CA TYR A 156 -19.32 -6.83 1.44
C TYR A 156 -18.72 -7.68 2.55
N ARG A 157 -19.49 -8.07 3.59
CA ARG A 157 -19.00 -8.84 4.74
C ARG A 157 -18.15 -10.05 4.33
N ASP A 158 -18.67 -10.88 3.43
CA ASP A 158 -18.00 -12.12 3.04
C ASP A 158 -16.73 -11.85 2.24
N THR A 159 -16.73 -10.81 1.40
CA THR A 159 -15.55 -10.35 0.66
C THR A 159 -14.48 -9.77 1.58
N LEU A 160 -14.87 -8.98 2.58
CA LEU A 160 -13.96 -8.42 3.57
C LEU A 160 -13.32 -9.52 4.42
N GLN A 161 -14.12 -10.50 4.87
CA GLN A 161 -13.60 -11.68 5.58
C GLN A 161 -12.59 -12.43 4.72
N TYR A 162 -12.90 -12.68 3.44
CA TYR A 162 -11.99 -13.36 2.53
C TYR A 162 -10.66 -12.60 2.34
N ILE A 163 -10.69 -11.26 2.29
CA ILE A 163 -9.47 -10.44 2.22
C ILE A 163 -8.56 -10.72 3.43
N GLU A 164 -9.12 -10.73 4.64
CA GLU A 164 -8.37 -11.04 5.87
C GLU A 164 -7.87 -12.48 5.88
N ASP A 165 -8.70 -13.45 5.50
CA ASP A 165 -8.35 -14.87 5.48
C ASP A 165 -7.15 -15.17 4.56
N MET A 166 -7.00 -14.40 3.47
CA MET A 166 -5.87 -14.50 2.55
C MET A 166 -4.63 -13.70 3.00
N GLY A 167 -4.65 -13.14 4.21
CA GLY A 167 -3.58 -12.34 4.80
C GLY A 167 -3.35 -11.02 4.06
N CYS A 168 -4.38 -10.48 3.42
CA CYS A 168 -4.43 -9.10 2.96
C CYS A 168 -5.12 -8.26 4.03
N TYR A 169 -4.85 -6.96 4.04
CA TYR A 169 -5.43 -6.04 5.02
C TYR A 169 -6.29 -5.02 4.32
N TYR A 170 -7.20 -4.40 5.07
CA TYR A 170 -7.92 -3.24 4.57
C TYR A 170 -8.12 -2.21 5.67
N PHE A 171 -8.28 -0.95 5.25
CA PHE A 171 -8.67 0.15 6.11
C PHE A 171 -9.71 1.02 5.38
N PHE A 172 -10.52 1.75 6.15
CA PHE A 172 -11.48 2.71 5.62
C PHE A 172 -10.92 4.13 5.72
N ASN A 173 -10.83 4.83 4.59
CA ASN A 173 -10.43 6.23 4.39
C ASN A 173 -8.99 6.60 4.82
N GLU A 174 -8.39 5.90 5.77
CA GLU A 174 -7.07 6.20 6.33
C GLU A 174 -6.33 4.92 6.71
N ILE A 175 -5.00 4.94 6.60
CA ILE A 175 -4.13 3.89 7.13
C ILE A 175 -3.41 4.45 8.36
N PRO A 176 -3.55 3.85 9.56
CA PRO A 176 -2.80 4.29 10.73
C PRO A 176 -1.29 4.25 10.48
N LEU A 177 -0.54 5.31 10.84
CA LEU A 177 0.92 5.34 10.64
C LEU A 177 1.64 4.15 11.29
N THR A 178 1.08 3.63 12.38
CA THR A 178 1.61 2.47 13.11
C THR A 178 1.67 1.21 12.26
N VAL A 179 0.85 1.09 11.21
CA VAL A 179 0.88 -0.05 10.28
C VAL A 179 2.25 -0.16 9.61
N PHE A 180 2.85 0.99 9.26
CA PHE A 180 4.14 1.01 8.61
C PHE A 180 5.30 0.77 9.58
N THR A 181 5.10 0.84 10.89
CA THR A 181 6.18 0.80 11.89
C THR A 181 6.15 -0.41 12.83
N LYS A 182 5.17 -1.31 12.73
CA LYS A 182 4.94 -2.40 13.70
C LYS A 182 4.95 -3.84 13.14
N LEU A 183 5.70 -4.14 12.10
CA LEU A 183 5.87 -5.52 11.63
C LEU A 183 7.34 -5.94 11.69
#